data_AF-A0A7X9NP55-F1
#
_entry.id   AF-A0A7X9NP55-F1
#
_cell.length_a   1.000
_cell.length_b   1.000
_cell.length_c   1.000
_cell.angle_alpha   90.00
_cell.angle_beta   90.00
_cell.angle_gamma   90.00
#
_symmetry.space_group_name_H-M   'P 1'
#
loop_
_entity.id
_entity.type
_entity.pdbx_description
1 polymer ?
#
loop_
_entity_poly.entity_id
_entity_poly.type
_entity_poly.pdbx_seq_one_letter_code
_entity_poly.pdbx_strand_id
1 'polypeptide(L)'
;MQKNMNWEFFKVTIQQFLSEKETRKIYRQRKIDVEPSFGHLKARFDFTCFSVRGKQQTHNEIGLALMAVNLRKYRLNKLSNKTNSPNELKNTRTAY
;
A
#
# COMPACT_ATOMS: atom_id res chain seq x y z
N MET A 1 -32.62 26.09 8.19
CA MET A 1 -31.75 25.23 7.35
C MET A 1 -32.19 23.80 7.51
N GLN A 2 -32.49 23.10 6.42
CA GLN A 2 -32.93 21.71 6.46
C GLN A 2 -31.70 20.79 6.61
N LYS A 3 -31.66 19.98 7.67
CA LYS A 3 -30.54 19.08 7.98
C LYS A 3 -30.80 17.71 7.36
N ASN A 4 -29.81 17.14 6.67
CA ASN A 4 -29.92 15.78 6.14
C ASN A 4 -29.77 14.77 7.30
N MET A 5 -30.88 14.13 7.67
CA MET A 5 -30.92 13.20 8.80
C MET A 5 -30.08 11.94 8.58
N ASN A 6 -30.00 11.43 7.34
CA ASN A 6 -29.18 10.25 7.04
C ASN A 6 -27.69 10.53 7.29
N TRP A 7 -27.24 11.73 6.94
CA TRP A 7 -25.85 12.12 7.14
C TRP A 7 -25.50 12.26 8.62
N GLU A 8 -26.42 12.81 9.41
CA GLU A 8 -26.22 12.92 10.87
C GLU A 8 -26.20 11.57 11.55
N PHE A 9 -27.04 10.64 11.11
CA PHE A 9 -27.00 9.25 11.58
C PHE A 9 -25.61 8.65 11.38
N PHE A 10 -25.05 8.70 10.16
CA PHE A 10 -23.74 8.12 9.88
C PHE A 10 -22.60 8.76 10.68
N LYS A 11 -22.63 10.07 10.92
CA LYS A 11 -21.64 10.73 11.77
C LYS A 11 -21.63 10.18 13.18
N VAL A 12 -22.80 10.08 13.80
CA VAL A 12 -22.95 9.59 15.17
C VAL A 12 -22.45 8.14 15.24
N THR A 13 -22.83 7.32 14.27
CA THR A 13 -22.36 5.92 14.16
C THR A 13 -20.83 5.84 14.06
N ILE A 14 -20.20 6.62 13.18
CA ILE A 14 -18.73 6.63 13.04
C ILE A 14 -18.07 7.10 14.33
N GLN A 15 -18.61 8.13 14.97
CA GLN A 15 -18.08 8.67 16.22
C GLN A 15 -18.17 7.66 17.36
N GLN A 16 -19.25 6.88 17.42
CA GLN A 16 -19.41 5.78 18.37
C GLN A 16 -18.35 4.69 18.15
N PHE A 17 -18.14 4.25 16.90
CA PHE A 17 -17.10 3.27 16.56
C PHE A 17 -15.68 3.77 16.84
N LEU A 18 -15.38 5.04 16.61
CA LEU A 18 -14.07 5.63 16.94
C LEU A 18 -13.87 5.78 18.46
N SER A 19 -14.97 5.94 19.20
CA SER A 19 -14.94 6.08 20.66
C SER A 19 -14.69 4.74 21.36
N GLU A 20 -15.21 3.64 20.82
CA GLU A 20 -15.01 2.29 21.32
C GLU A 20 -13.54 1.84 21.27
N LYS A 21 -13.04 1.23 22.36
CA LYS A 21 -11.62 0.89 22.52
C LYS A 21 -11.14 -0.18 21.53
N GLU A 22 -11.95 -1.21 21.29
CA GLU A 22 -11.62 -2.32 20.38
C GLU A 22 -11.55 -1.84 18.93
N THR A 23 -12.60 -1.16 18.46
CA THR A 23 -12.68 -0.62 17.11
C THR A 23 -11.60 0.45 16.85
N ARG A 24 -11.29 1.28 17.85
CA ARG A 24 -10.17 2.25 17.79
C ARG A 24 -8.82 1.57 17.63
N LYS A 25 -8.58 0.44 18.30
CA LYS A 25 -7.34 -0.34 18.17
C LYS A 25 -7.17 -0.87 16.74
N ILE A 26 -8.23 -1.43 16.16
CA ILE A 26 -8.23 -1.90 14.77
C ILE A 26 -7.97 -0.74 13.81
N TYR A 27 -8.63 0.40 14.02
CA TYR A 27 -8.43 1.60 13.20
C TYR A 27 -6.98 2.10 13.25
N ARG A 28 -6.36 2.13 14.44
CA ARG A 28 -4.94 2.49 14.59
C ARG A 28 -4.01 1.52 13.84
N GLN A 29 -4.28 0.22 13.90
CA GLN A 29 -3.48 -0.77 13.18
C GLN A 29 -3.56 -0.59 11.66
N ARG A 30 -4.75 -0.28 11.13
CA ARG A 30 -4.93 -0.01 9.69
C ARG A 30 -4.12 1.19 9.20
N LYS A 31 -3.97 2.23 10.01
CA LYS A 31 -3.10 3.37 9.68
C LYS A 31 -1.62 3.00 9.53
N ILE A 32 -1.18 1.99 10.27
CA ILE A 32 0.22 1.56 10.26
C ILE A 32 0.46 0.55 9.14
N ASP A 33 -0.47 -0.38 8.94
CA ASP A 33 -0.23 -1.49 8.01
C ASP A 33 -0.81 -1.22 6.61
N VAL A 34 -2.08 -0.80 6.56
CA VAL A 34 -2.87 -0.73 5.33
C VAL A 34 -2.57 0.56 4.59
N GLU A 35 -2.63 1.71 5.26
CA GLU A 35 -2.43 3.02 4.61
C GLU A 35 -1.06 3.13 3.91
N PRO A 36 0.08 2.72 4.51
CA PRO A 36 1.38 2.80 3.82
C PRO A 36 1.48 1.87 2.62
N SER A 37 0.89 0.68 2.70
CA SER A 37 0.85 -0.27 1.59
C SER A 37 0.07 0.29 0.39
N PHE A 38 -1.11 0.87 0.64
CA PHE A 38 -1.90 1.52 -0.41
C PHE A 38 -1.26 2.82 -0.92
N GLY A 39 -0.58 3.58 -0.07
CA GLY A 39 0.20 4.75 -0.47
C GLY A 39 1.32 4.37 -1.44
N HIS A 40 2.05 3.28 -1.17
CA HIS A 40 3.07 2.76 -2.09
C HIS A 40 2.48 2.30 -3.42
N LEU A 41 1.36 1.59 -3.41
CA LEU A 41 0.69 1.14 -4.63
C LEU A 41 0.27 2.32 -5.51
N LYS A 42 -0.34 3.35 -4.91
CA LYS A 42 -0.72 4.58 -5.62
C LYS A 42 0.50 5.30 -6.20
N ALA A 43 1.57 5.47 -5.42
CA ALA A 43 2.73 6.26 -5.85
C ALA A 43 3.68 5.55 -6.84
N ARG A 44 3.67 4.21 -6.90
CA ARG A 44 4.61 3.42 -7.73
C ARG A 44 3.95 2.70 -8.90
N PHE A 45 2.66 2.44 -8.82
CA PHE A 45 1.91 1.67 -9.82
C PHE A 45 0.67 2.42 -10.31
N ASP A 46 0.48 3.68 -9.91
CA ASP A 46 -0.69 4.51 -10.24
C ASP A 46 -2.04 3.80 -9.97
N PHE A 47 -2.04 2.92 -8.95
CA PHE A 47 -3.16 2.09 -8.57
C PHE A 47 -4.23 2.92 -7.84
N THR A 48 -5.01 3.69 -8.61
CA THR A 48 -6.01 4.63 -8.10
C THR A 48 -7.41 4.03 -8.05
N CYS A 49 -7.72 3.10 -8.94
CA CYS A 49 -9.00 2.40 -9.02
C CYS A 49 -8.81 0.92 -9.39
N PHE A 50 -9.81 0.11 -9.03
CA PHE A 50 -9.92 -1.24 -9.55
C PHE A 50 -10.55 -1.19 -10.94
N SER A 51 -9.94 -1.90 -11.88
CA SER A 51 -10.39 -2.01 -13.26
C SER A 51 -11.59 -2.96 -13.37
N VAL A 52 -11.67 -3.95 -12.47
CA VAL A 52 -12.70 -5.00 -12.49
C VAL A 52 -13.70 -4.87 -11.36
N ARG A 53 -14.89 -5.44 -11.58
CA ARG A 53 -15.98 -5.50 -10.59
C ARG A 53 -16.17 -6.95 -10.11
N GLY A 54 -16.60 -7.10 -8.86
CA GLY A 54 -16.87 -8.40 -8.25
C GLY A 54 -15.72 -8.90 -7.38
N LYS A 55 -16.07 -9.51 -6.24
CA LYS A 55 -15.14 -9.84 -5.15
C LYS A 55 -13.94 -10.67 -5.61
N GLN A 56 -14.16 -11.70 -6.43
CA GLN A 56 -13.09 -12.57 -6.91
C GLN A 56 -12.13 -11.86 -7.87
N GLN A 57 -12.67 -11.06 -8.79
CA GLN A 57 -11.84 -10.37 -9.79
C GLN A 57 -11.00 -9.28 -9.12
N THR A 58 -11.60 -8.50 -8.21
CA THR A 58 -10.89 -7.48 -7.41
C THR A 58 -9.78 -8.11 -6.56
N HIS A 59 -10.01 -9.31 -6.02
CA HIS A 59 -9.00 -10.06 -5.27
C HIS A 59 -7.81 -10.45 -6.16
N ASN A 60 -8.06 -10.90 -7.39
CA ASN A 60 -6.99 -11.22 -8.33
C ASN A 60 -6.21 -9.96 -8.74
N GLU A 61 -6.88 -8.84 -9.00
CA GLU A 61 -6.24 -7.57 -9.40
C GLU A 61 -5.29 -7.04 -8.32
N ILE A 62 -5.73 -6.99 -7.05
CA ILE A 62 -4.84 -6.56 -5.97
C ILE A 62 -3.70 -7.56 -5.75
N GLY A 63 -3.95 -8.87 -5.92
CA GLY A 63 -2.92 -9.90 -5.83
C GLY A 63 -1.80 -9.68 -6.85
N LEU A 64 -2.15 -9.36 -8.10
CA LEU A 64 -1.18 -9.02 -9.15
C LEU A 64 -0.38 -7.75 -8.82
N ALA A 65 -1.04 -6.70 -8.35
CA ALA A 65 -0.37 -5.46 -7.95
C ALA A 65 0.65 -5.70 -6.83
N LEU A 66 0.28 -6.48 -5.81
CA LEU A 66 1.16 -6.85 -4.71
C LEU A 66 2.31 -7.75 -5.17
N MET A 67 2.07 -8.66 -6.11
CA MET A 67 3.12 -9.49 -6.70
C MET A 67 4.15 -8.64 -7.45
N ALA A 68 3.72 -7.64 -8.20
CA ALA A 68 4.61 -6.71 -8.89
C ALA A 68 5.48 -5.92 -7.89
N VAL A 69 4.93 -5.49 -6.75
CA VAL A 69 5.69 -4.86 -5.66
C VAL A 69 6.79 -5.81 -5.15
N ASN A 70 6.46 -7.07 -4.91
CA ASN A 70 7.39 -8.06 -4.40
C ASN A 70 8.52 -8.37 -5.41
N LEU A 71 8.19 -8.50 -6.70
CA LEU A 71 9.18 -8.69 -7.76
C LEU A 71 10.16 -7.50 -7.86
N ARG A 72 9.64 -6.27 -7.71
CA ARG A 72 10.48 -5.06 -7.68
C ARG A 72 11.45 -5.08 -6.50
N LYS A 73 10.97 -5.46 -5.30
CA LYS A 73 11.83 -5.61 -4.11
C LYS A 73 12.90 -6.68 -4.31
N TYR A 74 12.53 -7.84 -4.85
CA TYR A 74 13.46 -8.93 -5.14
C TYR A 74 14.58 -8.49 -6.09
N ARG A 75 14.24 -7.79 -7.18
CA ARG A 75 15.23 -7.26 -8.13
C ARG A 75 16.20 -6.29 -7.47
N LEU A 76 15.70 -5.35 -6.65
CA LEU A 76 16.54 -4.37 -5.96
C LEU A 76 17.51 -5.03 -4.98
N ASN A 77 17.03 -5.99 -4.20
CA ASN A 77 17.89 -6.76 -3.28
C ASN A 77 18.95 -7.59 -4.02
N LYS A 78 18.61 -8.15 -5.18
CA LYS A 78 19.58 -8.88 -6.00
C LYS A 78 20.68 -7.96 -6.54
N LEU A 79 20.33 -6.73 -6.96
CA LEU A 79 21.29 -5.72 -7.40
C LEU A 79 22.23 -5.29 -6.28
N SER A 80 21.70 -5.00 -5.08
CA SER A 80 22.54 -4.61 -3.93
C SER A 80 23.50 -5.73 -3.50
N ASN A 81 23.04 -6.98 -3.56
CA ASN A 81 23.89 -8.12 -3.24
C ASN A 81 24.98 -8.35 -4.30
N LYS A 82 24.72 -8.00 -5.57
CA LYS A 82 25.71 -8.03 -6.64
C LYS A 82 26.78 -6.94 -6.45
N THR A 83 26.40 -5.71 -6.11
CA THR A 83 27.34 -4.60 -5.89
C THR A 83 28.22 -4.81 -4.64
N ASN A 84 27.77 -5.60 -3.67
CA ASN A 84 28.55 -5.96 -2.48
C ASN A 84 29.49 -7.16 -2.71
N SER A 85 29.51 -7.75 -3.92
CA SER A 85 30.50 -8.76 -4.30
C SER A 85 31.81 -8.07 -4.73
N PRO A 86 33.00 -8.47 -4.20
CA PRO A 86 34.27 -7.75 -4.43
C PRO A 86 34.74 -7.64 -5.89
N ASN A 87 34.08 -8.29 -6.85
CA ASN A 87 34.61 -8.49 -8.20
C ASN A 87 34.23 -7.41 -9.23
N GLU A 88 33.41 -6.39 -8.90
CA GLU A 88 33.06 -5.30 -9.85
C GLU A 88 33.64 -3.91 -9.49
N LEU A 89 34.28 -3.73 -8.32
CA LEU A 89 34.92 -2.45 -7.94
C LEU A 89 36.26 -2.17 -8.65
N LYS A 90 36.73 -3.07 -9.52
CA LYS A 90 38.02 -2.95 -10.22
C LYS A 90 37.94 -2.33 -11.62
N ASN A 91 36.75 -2.10 -12.18
CA ASN A 91 36.59 -1.66 -13.58
C ASN A 91 36.14 -0.20 -13.79
N THR A 92 36.08 0.63 -12.73
CA THR A 92 35.65 2.04 -12.86
C THR A 92 36.78 3.08 -12.70
N ARG A 93 38.06 2.66 -12.65
CA ARG A 93 39.21 3.59 -12.52
C ARG A 93 39.93 3.93 -13.83
N THR A 94 39.35 3.64 -14.99
CA THR A 94 39.87 4.08 -16.30
C THR A 94 38.74 4.56 -17.21
N ALA A 95 38.24 5.75 -16.93
CA ALA A 95 37.62 6.62 -17.93
C ALA A 95 37.81 8.06 -17.43
N TYR A 96 38.36 8.88 -18.33
CA TYR A 96 38.80 10.28 -18.17
C TYR A 96 37.97 11.15 -17.23
#